data_AF-A0A9X2N543-F1
#
_entry.id   AF-A0A9X2N543-F1
#
_cell.length_a   1.000
_cell.length_b   1.000
_cell.length_c   1.000
_cell.angle_alpha   90.00
_cell.angle_beta   90.00
_cell.angle_gamma   90.00
#
_symmetry.space_group_name_H-M   'P 1'
#
loop_
_entity.id
_entity.type
_entity.pdbx_description
1 polymer ?
#
loop_
_entity_poly.entity_id
_entity_poly.type
_entity_poly.pdbx_seq_one_letter_code
_entity_poly.pdbx_strand_id
1 'polypeptide(L)' 'MRSKSLGRALISVVSLVTAVGPYRADWNETHVKNPAWPPHAKFHNGQTMSLGLALGATSLW' A
#
# COMPACT_ATOMS: atom_id res chain seq x y z
N MET A 1 -17.17 -25.80 -0.83
CA MET A 1 -16.23 -24.65 -0.86
C MET A 1 -15.05 -25.03 -1.75
N ARG A 2 -14.73 -24.25 -2.80
CA ARG A 2 -13.53 -24.51 -3.62
C ARG A 2 -12.28 -24.18 -2.79
N SER A 3 -11.34 -25.11 -2.67
CA SER A 3 -10.03 -24.85 -2.08
C SER A 3 -9.37 -23.67 -2.80
N LYS A 4 -8.86 -22.67 -2.07
CA LYS A 4 -8.08 -21.58 -2.69
C LYS A 4 -6.79 -22.22 -3.21
N SER A 5 -6.52 -22.11 -4.52
CA SER A 5 -5.26 -22.58 -5.08
C SER A 5 -4.11 -21.82 -4.43
N LEU A 6 -2.95 -22.48 -4.28
CA LEU A 6 -1.74 -21.85 -3.73
C LEU A 6 -1.41 -20.54 -4.45
N GLY A 7 -1.58 -20.48 -5.78
CA GLY A 7 -1.41 -19.25 -6.55
C GLY A 7 -2.33 -18.11 -6.11
N ARG A 8 -3.63 -18.39 -5.88
CA ARG A 8 -4.57 -17.35 -5.39
C ARG A 8 -4.23 -16.89 -3.98
N ALA A 9 -3.76 -17.80 -3.13
CA ALA A 9 -3.29 -17.45 -1.79
C ALA A 9 -2.07 -16.53 -1.85
N LEU A 10 -1.07 -16.86 -2.69
CA LEU A 10 0.12 -16.03 -2.89
C LEU A 10 -0.23 -14.64 -3.44
N ILE A 11 -1.09 -14.56 -4.47
CA ILE A 11 -1.50 -13.27 -5.01
C ILE A 11 -2.24 -12.46 -3.94
N SER A 12 -3.15 -13.08 -3.17
CA SER A 12 -3.85 -12.39 -2.09
C SER A 12 -2.89 -11.81 -1.05
N VAL A 13 -1.84 -12.54 -0.68
CA VAL A 13 -0.80 -12.05 0.24
C VAL A 13 -0.07 -10.85 -0.36
N VAL A 14 0.36 -10.93 -1.61
CA VAL A 14 1.03 -9.81 -2.30
C VAL A 14 0.12 -8.60 -2.38
N SER A 15 -1.15 -8.78 -2.73
CA SER A 15 -2.15 -7.71 -2.77
C SER A 15 -2.33 -7.02 -1.43
N LEU A 16 -2.37 -7.77 -0.32
CA LEU A 16 -2.44 -7.21 1.03
C LEU A 16 -1.17 -6.44 1.39
N VAL A 17 0.00 -6.97 1.07
CA VAL A 17 1.29 -6.28 1.31
C VAL A 17 1.34 -4.98 0.52
N THR A 18 0.91 -4.97 -0.75
CA THR A 18 0.84 -3.76 -1.57
C THR A 18 -0.13 -2.73 -1.01
N ALA A 19 -1.27 -3.17 -0.46
CA ALA A 19 -2.26 -2.26 0.12
C ALA A 19 -1.81 -1.62 1.43
N VAL A 20 -1.12 -2.39 2.30
CA VAL A 20 -0.82 -1.97 3.68
C VAL A 20 0.63 -1.49 3.85
N GLY A 21 1.56 -2.03 3.07
CA GLY A 21 3.00 -1.75 3.15
C GLY A 21 3.35 -0.27 3.13
N PRO A 22 2.84 0.53 2.17
CA PRO A 22 3.12 1.97 2.12
C PRO A 22 2.66 2.70 3.38
N TYR A 23 1.50 2.35 3.95
CA TYR A 23 1.03 2.98 5.19
C TYR A 23 1.89 2.60 6.39
N ARG A 24 2.42 1.38 6.42
CA ARG A 24 3.34 0.95 7.48
C ARG A 24 4.69 1.68 7.39
N ALA A 25 5.20 1.91 6.19
CA ALA A 25 6.50 2.52 5.95
C ALA A 25 6.46 4.06 6.01
N ASP A 26 5.38 4.68 5.53
CA ASP A 26 5.39 6.10 5.19
C ASP A 26 4.46 6.95 6.09
N TRP A 27 3.55 6.32 6.85
CA TRP A 27 2.65 7.03 7.76
C TRP A 27 3.32 7.40 9.10
N ASN A 28 4.43 8.14 9.04
CA ASN A 28 5.21 8.51 10.23
C ASN A 28 5.92 9.86 10.04
N GLU A 29 6.65 10.26 11.09
CA GLU A 29 7.37 11.55 11.17
C GLU A 29 8.60 11.64 10.26
N THR A 30 9.09 10.53 9.70
CA THR A 30 10.20 10.57 8.74
C THR A 30 9.74 10.81 7.30
N HIS A 31 8.46 10.52 7.00
CA HIS A 31 7.86 10.62 5.66
C HIS A 31 6.65 11.57 5.61
N VAL A 32 5.41 11.09 5.47
CA VAL A 32 4.25 11.94 5.13
C VAL A 32 3.99 13.05 6.15
N LYS A 33 4.38 12.83 7.43
CA LYS A 33 4.22 13.81 8.52
C LYS A 33 5.45 14.70 8.72
N ASN A 34 6.56 14.41 8.03
CA ASN A 34 7.83 15.12 8.19
C ASN A 34 7.65 16.64 7.96
N PRO A 35 7.93 17.50 8.96
CA PRO A 35 7.75 18.94 8.82
C PRO A 35 8.74 19.58 7.83
N ALA A 36 9.88 18.94 7.56
CA ALA A 36 10.89 19.45 6.64
C ALA A 36 10.58 19.15 5.16
N TRP A 37 9.65 18.24 4.87
CA TRP A 37 9.26 17.93 3.49
C TRP A 37 8.40 19.05 2.90
N PRO A 38 8.68 19.52 1.66
CA PRO A 38 7.81 20.48 1.00
C PRO A 38 6.43 19.85 0.69
N PRO A 39 5.38 20.68 0.51
CA PRO A 39 4.03 20.18 0.23
C PRO A 39 3.97 19.20 -0.96
N HIS A 40 4.78 19.44 -2.00
CA HIS A 40 4.87 18.58 -3.18
C HIS A 40 5.37 17.16 -2.87
N ALA A 41 6.36 17.01 -1.98
CA ALA A 41 6.86 15.70 -1.59
C ALA A 41 5.80 14.91 -0.80
N LYS A 42 5.05 15.60 0.08
CA LYS A 42 3.93 15.00 0.82
C LYS A 42 2.80 14.56 -0.11
N PHE A 43 2.49 15.37 -1.13
CA PHE A 43 1.50 15.01 -2.14
C PHE A 43 1.90 13.73 -2.89
N HIS A 44 3.13 13.66 -3.42
CA HIS A 44 3.60 12.45 -4.11
C HIS A 44 3.63 11.22 -3.20
N ASN A 45 3.98 11.39 -1.92
CA ASN A 45 3.94 10.29 -0.97
C ASN A 45 2.50 9.80 -0.72
N GLY A 46 1.57 10.71 -0.42
CA GLY A 46 0.15 10.38 -0.26
C GLY A 46 -0.47 9.77 -1.52
N GLN A 47 -0.09 10.25 -2.71
CA GLN A 47 -0.48 9.67 -4.00
C GLN A 47 -0.02 8.21 -4.11
N THR A 48 1.24 7.90 -3.84
CA THR A 48 1.78 6.53 -3.92
C THR A 48 1.14 5.60 -2.89
N MET A 49 0.93 6.08 -1.65
CA MET A 49 0.22 5.32 -0.62
C MET A 49 -1.22 5.00 -1.04
N SER A 50 -1.94 5.97 -1.60
CA SER A 50 -3.32 5.79 -2.08
C SER A 50 -3.38 4.84 -3.27
N LEU A 51 -2.43 4.95 -4.20
CA LEU A 51 -2.31 4.05 -5.35
C LEU A 51 -2.03 2.61 -4.90
N GLY A 52 -1.13 2.41 -3.94
CA GLY A 52 -0.84 1.10 -3.36
C GLY A 52 -2.09 0.44 -2.75
N LEU A 53 -2.87 1.19 -1.97
CA LEU A 53 -4.16 0.73 -1.45
C LEU A 53 -5.12 0.33 -2.57
N ALA A 54 -5.31 1.19 -3.57
CA ALA A 54 -6.23 0.94 -4.67
C ALA A 54 -5.83 -0.32 -5.46
N LEU A 55 -4.56 -0.44 -5.85
CA LEU A 55 -4.05 -1.59 -6.59
C LEU A 55 -4.13 -2.88 -5.78
N GLY A 56 -3.76 -2.85 -4.50
CA GLY A 56 -3.85 -4.02 -3.62
C GLY A 56 -5.30 -4.46 -3.41
N ALA A 57 -6.22 -3.51 -3.19
CA ALA A 57 -7.63 -3.79 -3.00
C ALA A 57 -8.29 -4.42 -4.25
N THR A 58 -7.99 -3.88 -5.44
CA THR A 58 -8.56 -4.39 -6.71
C THR A 58 -7.94 -5.70 -7.18
N SER A 59 -6.82 -6.12 -6.58
CA SER A 59 -6.10 -7.36 -6.95
C SER A 59 -6.38 -8.55 -6.02
N LEU A 60 -7.20 -8.39 -4.98
CA LEU A 60 -7.56 -9.43 -4.01
C LEU A 60 -8.44 -10.55 -4.62
N TRP A 61 -8.15 -11.82 -4.28
CA TRP A 61 -8.80 -13.03 -4.84
C TRP A 61 -9.61 -13.89 -3.84
#